data_AF-A0A2P1NHQ5-F1
#
_entry.id   AF-A0A2P1NHQ5-F1
#
_cell.length_a   1.000
_cell.length_b   1.000
_cell.length_c   1.000
_cell.angle_alpha   90.00
_cell.angle_beta   90.00
_cell.angle_gamma   90.00
#
_symmetry.space_group_name_H-M   'P 1'
#
loop_
_entity.id
_entity.type
_entity.pdbx_description
1 polymer ?
#
loop_
_entity_poly.entity_id
_entity_poly.type
_entity_poly.pdbx_seq_one_letter_code
_entity_poly.pdbx_strand_id
1 'polypeptide(L)'
;MPQPPLFLILATCLALAAPAASATTAEAETGRFMQARGYAPQDLEAAEARLGQHFAAHQRGAASPGAEVTPVEKALLLLELMEPALPRTRTVVRYGLVHEDPQADRFTPYAFVTVERYNLGPALRHQLVQEHGAAHVAPAREFGTGPHVAWRFVSRPVMGTRAGLLELARREITPAEAARTDCDGRPCLSLDQPMDALRPWRKASAPPSFQSPFNAQGAGGVASPARAAAELLAAAGLAGVETDLQGRRPQLQAHEPERPAAARGSQPYLFVTLDRNLAQEEGSDAVLHQSLLNDDAARQTWHRRVQSPAGVHFMRSTQPRR
;
A
#
# COMPACT_ATOMS: atom_id res chain seq x y z
N MET A 1 -44.62 64.55 43.53
CA MET A 1 -44.24 63.13 43.43
C MET A 1 -43.52 62.93 42.10
N PRO A 2 -42.19 62.75 42.10
CA PRO A 2 -41.38 62.71 40.88
C PRO A 2 -41.24 61.28 40.33
N GLN A 3 -41.29 61.14 39.00
CA GLN A 3 -41.01 59.89 38.26
C GLN A 3 -39.49 59.64 38.16
N PRO A 4 -39.01 58.38 38.26
CA PRO A 4 -37.63 58.06 37.91
C PRO A 4 -37.47 57.73 36.42
N PRO A 5 -36.27 57.94 35.84
CA PRO A 5 -36.02 57.79 34.41
C PRO A 5 -35.76 56.34 33.98
N LEU A 6 -36.22 56.05 32.76
CA LEU A 6 -36.03 54.83 31.99
C LEU A 6 -34.58 54.74 31.49
N PHE A 7 -33.77 53.83 32.03
CA PHE A 7 -32.43 53.52 31.50
C PHE A 7 -32.54 52.40 30.45
N LEU A 8 -32.30 52.77 29.18
CA LEU A 8 -32.20 51.83 28.06
C LEU A 8 -30.75 51.29 28.01
N ILE A 9 -30.55 50.03 28.38
CA ILE A 9 -29.24 49.35 28.25
C ILE A 9 -29.17 48.73 26.85
N LEU A 10 -28.38 49.33 25.95
CA LEU A 10 -27.94 48.68 24.71
C LEU A 10 -26.90 47.61 25.06
N ALA A 11 -27.27 46.34 24.94
CA ALA A 11 -26.34 45.22 25.03
C ALA A 11 -25.64 45.02 23.67
N THR A 12 -24.43 45.55 23.54
CA THR A 12 -23.56 45.32 22.38
C THR A 12 -22.96 43.92 22.50
N CYS A 13 -23.50 42.94 21.76
CA CYS A 13 -22.89 41.62 21.63
C CYS A 13 -21.57 41.73 20.85
N LEU A 14 -20.44 41.76 21.57
CA LEU A 14 -19.13 41.46 20.97
C LEU A 14 -19.10 39.97 20.59
N ALA A 15 -19.21 39.68 19.29
CA ALA A 15 -18.88 38.38 18.76
C ALA A 15 -17.35 38.19 18.85
N LEU A 16 -16.89 37.41 19.82
CA LEU A 16 -15.51 36.90 19.83
C LEU A 16 -15.35 35.95 18.64
N ALA A 17 -14.73 36.44 17.57
CA ALA A 17 -14.20 35.58 16.53
C ALA A 17 -13.04 34.78 17.12
N ALA A 18 -13.27 33.50 17.43
CA ALA A 18 -12.19 32.59 17.74
C ALA A 18 -11.26 32.49 16.51
N PRO A 19 -9.93 32.57 16.68
CA PRO A 19 -9.02 32.36 15.56
C PRO A 19 -9.22 30.95 15.03
N ALA A 20 -9.54 30.83 13.74
CA ALA A 20 -9.55 29.54 13.07
C ALA A 20 -8.13 28.97 13.14
N ALA A 21 -7.97 27.83 13.81
CA ALA A 21 -6.72 27.10 13.79
C ALA A 21 -6.42 26.70 12.34
N SER A 22 -5.30 27.19 11.78
CA SER A 22 -4.84 26.79 10.46
C SER A 22 -4.38 25.33 10.51
N ALA A 23 -5.00 24.46 9.71
CA ALA A 23 -4.57 23.08 9.58
C ALA A 23 -3.12 22.99 9.11
N THR A 24 -2.36 22.02 9.61
CA THR A 24 -1.00 21.77 9.11
C THR A 24 -1.05 21.31 7.65
N THR A 25 0.08 21.42 6.94
CA THR A 25 0.17 20.90 5.56
C THR A 25 -0.19 19.42 5.51
N ALA A 26 0.23 18.62 6.51
CA ALA A 26 -0.07 17.20 6.58
C ALA A 26 -1.56 16.92 6.84
N GLU A 27 -2.23 17.68 7.70
CA GLU A 27 -3.68 17.56 7.95
C GLU A 27 -4.49 17.91 6.70
N ALA A 28 -4.12 19.00 6.01
CA ALA A 28 -4.78 19.39 4.76
C ALA A 28 -4.60 18.32 3.66
N GLU A 29 -3.40 17.76 3.52
CA GLU A 29 -3.13 16.65 2.60
C GLU A 29 -3.92 15.38 2.99
N THR A 30 -3.98 15.05 4.28
CA THR A 30 -4.76 13.91 4.81
C THR A 30 -6.23 14.06 4.47
N GLY A 31 -6.83 15.23 4.73
CA GLY A 31 -8.21 15.53 4.39
C GLY A 31 -8.49 15.36 2.88
N ARG A 32 -7.64 15.93 2.02
CA ARG A 32 -7.79 15.78 0.55
C ARG A 32 -7.63 14.33 0.10
N PHE A 33 -6.70 13.60 0.70
CA PHE A 33 -6.44 12.21 0.36
C PHE A 33 -7.59 11.29 0.81
N MET A 34 -8.17 11.49 1.99
CA MET A 34 -9.24 10.62 2.47
C MET A 34 -10.61 10.96 1.91
N GLN A 35 -10.88 12.23 1.62
CA GLN A 35 -12.18 12.70 1.13
C GLN A 35 -12.28 12.69 -0.41
N ALA A 36 -11.33 12.07 -1.10
CA ALA A 36 -11.42 11.92 -2.55
C ALA A 36 -12.70 11.18 -2.95
N ARG A 37 -13.24 11.54 -4.12
CA ARG A 37 -14.55 11.06 -4.58
C ARG A 37 -14.69 9.54 -4.49
N GLY A 38 -15.76 9.11 -3.81
CA GLY A 38 -16.17 7.71 -3.70
C GLY A 38 -15.47 6.93 -2.57
N TYR A 39 -14.51 7.53 -1.87
CA TYR A 39 -13.97 6.92 -0.66
C TYR A 39 -14.88 7.19 0.55
N ALA A 40 -15.16 6.14 1.30
CA ALA A 40 -15.87 6.20 2.56
C ALA A 40 -14.89 5.90 3.70
N PRO A 41 -14.82 6.74 4.75
CA PRO A 41 -14.03 6.45 5.95
C PRO A 41 -14.40 5.09 6.55
N GLN A 42 -13.43 4.42 7.16
CA GLN A 42 -13.66 3.15 7.85
C GLN A 42 -13.28 3.27 9.33
N ASP A 43 -13.74 2.29 10.11
CA ASP A 43 -13.45 2.21 11.53
C ASP A 43 -11.96 1.87 11.77
N LEU A 44 -11.22 2.88 12.24
CA LEU A 44 -9.79 2.78 12.54
C LEU A 44 -9.53 1.83 13.71
N GLU A 45 -10.32 1.92 14.79
CA GLU A 45 -10.12 1.11 15.98
C GLU A 45 -10.35 -0.37 15.67
N ALA A 46 -11.39 -0.68 14.91
CA ALA A 46 -11.65 -2.04 14.44
C ALA A 46 -10.52 -2.56 13.52
N ALA A 47 -9.96 -1.72 12.65
CA ALA A 47 -8.84 -2.10 11.79
C ALA A 47 -7.56 -2.37 12.58
N GLU A 48 -7.22 -1.52 13.55
CA GLU A 48 -6.07 -1.73 14.44
C GLU A 48 -6.23 -2.96 15.32
N ALA A 49 -7.44 -3.21 15.86
CA ALA A 49 -7.74 -4.41 16.63
C ALA A 49 -7.53 -5.69 15.81
N ARG A 50 -7.97 -5.72 14.55
CA ARG A 50 -7.75 -6.85 13.63
C ARG A 50 -6.26 -7.08 13.35
N LEU A 51 -5.50 -6.01 13.09
CA LEU A 51 -4.05 -6.10 12.93
C LEU A 51 -3.36 -6.62 14.19
N GLY A 52 -3.75 -6.10 15.36
CA GLY A 52 -3.22 -6.54 16.65
C GLY A 52 -3.43 -8.04 16.88
N GLN A 53 -4.63 -8.54 16.60
CA GLN A 53 -4.93 -9.98 16.66
C GLN A 53 -4.09 -10.79 15.67
N HIS A 54 -3.96 -10.29 14.42
CA HIS A 54 -3.13 -10.95 13.41
C HIS A 54 -1.66 -11.04 13.83
N PHE A 55 -1.08 -9.95 14.35
CA PHE A 55 0.30 -9.96 14.84
C PHE A 55 0.46 -10.82 16.09
N ALA A 56 -0.48 -10.79 17.03
CA ALA A 56 -0.42 -11.62 18.24
C ALA A 56 -0.38 -13.12 17.91
N ALA A 57 -1.08 -13.56 16.86
CA ALA A 57 -1.04 -14.95 16.38
C ALA A 57 0.32 -15.37 15.80
N HIS A 58 1.18 -14.41 15.45
CA HIS A 58 2.46 -14.63 14.78
C HIS A 58 3.67 -14.07 15.54
N GLN A 59 3.44 -13.40 16.67
CA GLN A 59 4.48 -12.78 17.46
C GLN A 59 5.42 -13.84 18.02
N ARG A 60 6.72 -13.60 17.85
CA ARG A 60 7.79 -14.39 18.46
C ARG A 60 8.79 -13.44 19.10
N GLY A 61 8.84 -13.41 20.43
CA GLY A 61 9.78 -12.58 21.21
C GLY A 61 9.15 -11.38 21.89
N ALA A 62 10.00 -10.50 22.44
CA ALA A 62 9.61 -9.42 23.36
C ALA A 62 9.32 -8.05 22.70
N ALA A 63 9.52 -7.92 21.38
CA ALA A 63 9.20 -6.68 20.66
C ALA A 63 7.68 -6.49 20.53
N SER A 64 7.20 -5.25 20.52
CA SER A 64 5.77 -4.95 20.32
C SER A 64 5.27 -5.57 19.01
N PRO A 65 4.12 -6.26 19.01
CA PRO A 65 3.60 -6.93 17.81
C PRO A 65 3.46 -5.94 16.65
N GLY A 66 4.07 -6.25 15.51
CA GLY A 66 3.93 -5.46 14.29
C GLY A 66 4.63 -4.09 14.30
N ALA A 67 5.48 -3.79 15.30
CA ALA A 67 6.19 -2.51 15.40
C ALA A 67 7.07 -2.21 14.17
N GLU A 68 7.71 -3.23 13.63
CA GLU A 68 8.64 -3.14 12.50
C GLU A 68 7.96 -3.16 11.12
N VAL A 69 6.64 -3.33 11.06
CA VAL A 69 5.91 -3.47 9.78
C VAL A 69 5.76 -2.11 9.10
N THR A 70 6.16 -2.03 7.84
CA THR A 70 6.10 -0.80 7.04
C THR A 70 4.67 -0.37 6.71
N PRO A 71 4.44 0.90 6.33
CA PRO A 71 3.15 1.35 5.83
C PRO A 71 2.61 0.51 4.66
N VAL A 72 3.49 0.10 3.73
CA VAL A 72 3.11 -0.74 2.57
C VAL A 72 2.68 -2.14 3.01
N GLU A 73 3.45 -2.78 3.90
CA GLU A 73 3.10 -4.10 4.42
C GLU A 73 1.79 -4.04 5.22
N LYS A 74 1.61 -3.06 6.12
CA LYS A 74 0.36 -2.91 6.89
C LYS A 74 -0.86 -2.70 6.00
N ALA A 75 -0.74 -1.88 4.97
CA ALA A 75 -1.83 -1.63 4.01
C ALA A 75 -2.23 -2.90 3.25
N LEU A 76 -1.25 -3.71 2.83
CA LEU A 76 -1.49 -5.00 2.17
C LEU A 76 -2.11 -6.03 3.13
N LEU A 77 -1.66 -6.10 4.38
CA LEU A 77 -2.24 -6.96 5.41
C LEU A 77 -3.70 -6.58 5.70
N LEU A 78 -3.99 -5.29 5.84
CA LEU A 78 -5.35 -4.80 6.07
C LEU A 78 -6.28 -5.14 4.91
N LEU A 79 -5.82 -4.99 3.66
CA LEU A 79 -6.59 -5.43 2.50
C LEU A 79 -6.98 -6.91 2.61
N GLU A 80 -6.04 -7.79 2.98
CA GLU A 80 -6.32 -9.23 3.15
C GLU A 80 -7.23 -9.54 4.35
N LEU A 81 -7.15 -8.75 5.42
CA LEU A 81 -7.97 -8.93 6.64
C LEU A 81 -9.38 -8.31 6.54
N MET A 82 -9.57 -7.33 5.66
CA MET A 82 -10.82 -6.57 5.56
C MET A 82 -11.65 -6.96 4.34
N GLU A 83 -11.04 -7.58 3.33
CA GLU A 83 -11.74 -8.00 2.13
C GLU A 83 -11.82 -9.54 2.00
N PRO A 84 -12.88 -10.07 1.38
CA PRO A 84 -12.92 -11.48 1.01
C PRO A 84 -11.71 -11.88 0.16
N ALA A 85 -11.22 -13.09 0.39
CA ALA A 85 -10.12 -13.66 -0.40
C ALA A 85 -10.57 -13.86 -1.85
N LEU A 86 -9.69 -13.51 -2.80
CA LEU A 86 -9.88 -13.73 -4.22
C LEU A 86 -8.73 -14.59 -4.76
N PRO A 87 -9.00 -15.59 -5.60
CA PRO A 87 -7.98 -16.53 -6.06
C PRO A 87 -7.06 -15.94 -7.15
N ARG A 88 -7.57 -14.97 -7.93
CA ARG A 88 -6.91 -14.39 -9.11
C ARG A 88 -6.98 -12.88 -9.04
N THR A 89 -5.85 -12.24 -8.73
CA THR A 89 -5.85 -10.80 -8.47
C THR A 89 -4.64 -10.10 -9.05
N ARG A 90 -4.83 -8.83 -9.42
CA ARG A 90 -3.76 -7.85 -9.55
C ARG A 90 -3.92 -6.81 -8.46
N THR A 91 -2.88 -6.58 -7.68
CA THR A 91 -2.86 -5.56 -6.62
C THR A 91 -1.87 -4.48 -6.99
N VAL A 92 -2.24 -3.21 -6.83
CA VAL A 92 -1.37 -2.06 -7.05
C VAL A 92 -1.30 -1.23 -5.78
N VAL A 93 -0.09 -1.00 -5.30
CA VAL A 93 0.22 -0.11 -4.19
C VAL A 93 0.84 1.16 -4.75
N ARG A 94 0.41 2.32 -4.23
CA ARG A 94 1.00 3.63 -4.51
C ARG A 94 1.37 4.28 -3.19
N TYR A 95 2.62 4.69 -3.04
CA TYR A 95 3.18 5.21 -1.80
C TYR A 95 3.80 6.59 -2.02
N GLY A 96 3.48 7.52 -1.12
CA GLY A 96 4.09 8.85 -1.03
C GLY A 96 4.25 9.31 0.42
N LEU A 97 5.04 10.37 0.62
CA LEU A 97 5.33 10.95 1.94
C LEU A 97 5.05 12.46 1.96
N VAL A 98 4.48 12.93 3.05
CA VAL A 98 4.38 14.37 3.40
C VAL A 98 5.10 14.61 4.72
N HIS A 99 5.91 15.66 4.79
CA HIS A 99 6.51 16.12 6.04
C HIS A 99 5.66 17.24 6.62
N GLU A 100 5.46 17.22 7.94
CA GLU A 100 4.62 18.16 8.67
C GLU A 100 5.19 19.59 8.65
N ASP A 101 6.50 19.72 8.84
CA ASP A 101 7.26 20.97 8.75
C ASP A 101 8.62 20.67 8.10
N PRO A 102 8.99 21.30 6.96
CA PRO A 102 10.32 21.15 6.36
C PRO A 102 11.46 21.88 7.09
N GLN A 103 11.18 22.65 8.15
CA GLN A 103 12.17 23.41 8.94
C GLN A 103 12.45 22.82 10.34
N ALA A 104 11.72 21.80 10.79
CA ALA A 104 11.86 21.25 12.14
C ALA A 104 12.98 20.18 12.24
N ASP A 105 13.86 20.27 13.24
CA ASP A 105 15.00 19.35 13.45
C ASP A 105 14.64 17.85 13.64
N ARG A 106 13.35 17.52 13.86
CA ARG A 106 12.86 16.13 13.91
C ARG A 106 11.65 15.99 13.00
N PHE A 107 11.86 15.38 11.85
CA PHE A 107 10.82 15.11 10.85
C PHE A 107 10.18 13.75 11.14
N THR A 108 8.87 13.71 11.38
CA THR A 108 8.10 12.46 11.36
C THR A 108 7.19 12.50 10.14
N PRO A 109 7.47 11.73 9.07
CA PRO A 109 6.68 11.79 7.86
C PRO A 109 5.33 11.11 8.03
N TYR A 110 4.34 11.63 7.31
CA TYR A 110 3.06 10.99 7.07
C TYR A 110 3.19 10.17 5.78
N ALA A 111 2.98 8.87 5.88
CA ALA A 111 2.94 7.95 4.75
C ALA A 111 1.51 7.83 4.22
N PHE A 112 1.37 8.05 2.92
CA PHE A 112 0.13 7.97 2.17
C PHE A 112 0.19 6.75 1.27
N VAL A 113 -0.68 5.77 1.53
CA VAL A 113 -0.71 4.51 0.79
C VAL A 113 -2.07 4.31 0.16
N THR A 114 -2.10 4.13 -1.16
CA THR A 114 -3.28 3.60 -1.86
C THR A 114 -3.02 2.15 -2.22
N VAL A 115 -3.97 1.26 -1.97
CA VAL A 115 -3.94 -0.14 -2.38
C VAL A 115 -5.17 -0.45 -3.20
N GLU A 116 -5.01 -0.83 -4.46
CA GLU A 116 -6.08 -1.22 -5.37
C GLU A 116 -5.98 -2.71 -5.68
N ARG A 117 -7.06 -3.46 -5.51
CA ARG A 117 -7.12 -4.89 -5.85
C ARG A 117 -8.16 -5.11 -6.93
N TYR A 118 -7.71 -5.66 -8.05
CA TYR A 118 -8.52 -5.99 -9.20
C TYR A 118 -8.79 -7.50 -9.24
N ASN A 119 -10.07 -7.89 -9.23
CA ASN A 119 -10.50 -9.26 -9.47
C ASN A 119 -10.35 -9.63 -10.96
N LEU A 120 -9.43 -10.52 -11.29
CA LEU A 120 -9.19 -10.99 -12.67
C LEU A 120 -9.90 -12.29 -12.99
N GLY A 121 -10.55 -12.92 -12.00
CA GLY A 121 -11.30 -14.17 -12.15
C GLY A 121 -12.31 -14.15 -13.29
N PRO A 122 -13.21 -13.14 -13.37
CA PRO A 122 -14.19 -13.06 -14.44
C PRO A 122 -13.58 -12.96 -15.85
N ALA A 123 -12.52 -12.15 -16.02
CA ALA A 123 -11.83 -12.00 -17.29
C ALA A 123 -11.15 -13.31 -17.71
N LEU A 124 -10.47 -13.98 -16.77
CA LEU A 124 -9.79 -15.25 -17.03
C LEU A 124 -10.80 -16.34 -17.40
N ARG A 125 -11.92 -16.43 -16.67
CA ARG A 125 -12.98 -17.38 -17.02
C ARG A 125 -13.56 -17.10 -18.40
N HIS A 126 -13.82 -15.84 -18.72
CA HIS A 126 -14.35 -15.47 -20.03
C HIS A 126 -13.42 -15.92 -21.15
N GLN A 127 -12.11 -15.65 -21.03
CA GLN A 127 -11.11 -16.12 -21.98
C GLN A 127 -11.12 -17.65 -22.12
N LEU A 128 -11.06 -18.40 -21.00
CA LEU A 128 -11.07 -19.86 -21.05
C LEU A 128 -12.35 -20.44 -21.65
N VAL A 129 -13.51 -19.80 -21.43
CA VAL A 129 -14.78 -20.21 -22.05
C VAL A 129 -14.73 -20.01 -23.56
N GLN A 130 -14.10 -18.94 -24.04
CA GLN A 130 -13.90 -18.72 -25.48
C GLN A 130 -12.94 -19.74 -26.09
N GLU A 131 -11.89 -20.12 -25.36
CA GLU A 131 -10.86 -21.05 -25.83
C GLU A 131 -11.30 -22.52 -25.78
N HIS A 132 -12.04 -22.93 -24.74
CA HIS A 132 -12.32 -24.34 -24.45
C HIS A 132 -13.81 -24.70 -24.39
N GLY A 133 -14.71 -23.71 -24.43
CA GLY A 133 -16.15 -23.90 -24.29
C GLY A 133 -16.59 -24.01 -22.83
N ALA A 134 -17.79 -23.49 -22.52
CA ALA A 134 -18.29 -23.38 -21.15
C ALA A 134 -18.43 -24.73 -20.42
N ALA A 135 -18.63 -25.84 -21.15
CA ALA A 135 -18.75 -27.18 -20.57
C ALA A 135 -17.43 -27.71 -19.98
N HIS A 136 -16.28 -27.17 -20.41
CA HIS A 136 -14.96 -27.60 -19.96
C HIS A 136 -14.29 -26.61 -19.00
N VAL A 137 -15.01 -25.58 -18.58
CA VAL A 137 -14.49 -24.52 -17.70
C VAL A 137 -15.25 -24.52 -16.39
N ALA A 138 -14.51 -24.44 -15.29
CA ALA A 138 -15.08 -24.37 -13.95
C ALA A 138 -16.13 -23.25 -13.78
N PRO A 139 -17.08 -23.42 -12.85
CA PRO A 139 -18.08 -22.41 -12.55
C PRO A 139 -17.44 -21.11 -12.04
N ALA A 140 -18.13 -19.97 -12.26
CA ALA A 140 -17.61 -18.64 -11.96
C ALA A 140 -17.12 -18.44 -10.52
N ARG A 141 -17.75 -19.12 -9.55
CA ARG A 141 -17.35 -19.07 -8.13
C ARG A 141 -15.90 -19.53 -7.90
N GLU A 142 -15.39 -20.47 -8.70
CA GLU A 142 -14.03 -21.01 -8.54
C GLU A 142 -12.97 -20.03 -9.05
N PHE A 143 -13.36 -19.13 -9.96
CA PHE A 143 -12.52 -18.02 -10.41
C PHE A 143 -12.56 -16.81 -9.46
N GLY A 144 -13.50 -16.78 -8.51
CA GLY A 144 -13.69 -15.69 -7.57
C GLY A 144 -14.71 -14.65 -8.04
N THR A 145 -15.75 -14.46 -7.22
CA THR A 145 -16.78 -13.43 -7.42
C THR A 145 -16.62 -12.38 -6.32
N GLY A 146 -16.31 -11.14 -6.70
CA GLY A 146 -16.10 -10.05 -5.75
C GLY A 146 -15.70 -8.76 -6.48
N PRO A 147 -15.85 -7.60 -5.82
CA PRO A 147 -15.60 -6.31 -6.44
C PRO A 147 -14.10 -6.06 -6.64
N HIS A 148 -13.79 -5.14 -7.55
CA HIS A 148 -12.52 -4.43 -7.51
C HIS A 148 -12.61 -3.39 -6.38
N VAL A 149 -11.54 -3.22 -5.61
CA VAL A 149 -11.55 -2.35 -4.42
C VAL A 149 -10.33 -1.45 -4.39
N ALA A 150 -10.47 -0.28 -3.80
CA ALA A 150 -9.40 0.64 -3.49
C ALA A 150 -9.46 1.01 -2.01
N TRP A 151 -8.32 0.94 -1.35
CA TRP A 151 -8.12 1.36 0.03
C TRP A 151 -7.11 2.49 0.07
N ARG A 152 -7.31 3.41 1.01
CA ARG A 152 -6.38 4.49 1.34
C ARG A 152 -6.04 4.41 2.81
N PHE A 153 -4.77 4.58 3.12
CA PHE A 153 -4.24 4.55 4.47
C PHE A 153 -3.31 5.74 4.66
N VAL A 154 -3.45 6.42 5.79
CA VAL A 154 -2.48 7.41 6.26
C VAL A 154 -1.93 6.90 7.57
N SER A 155 -0.61 6.91 7.67
CA SER A 155 0.11 6.43 8.85
C SER A 155 1.33 7.28 9.12
N ARG A 156 1.83 7.23 10.35
CA ARG A 156 3.11 7.83 10.73
C ARG A 156 3.78 7.03 11.85
N PRO A 157 5.08 7.20 12.09
CA PRO A 157 5.71 6.65 13.29
C PRO A 157 5.03 7.17 14.57
N VAL A 158 4.60 6.26 15.46
CA VAL A 158 3.98 6.58 16.76
C VAL A 158 4.43 5.57 17.81
N MET A 159 4.94 6.06 18.96
CA MET A 159 5.27 5.25 20.15
C MET A 159 6.03 3.94 19.86
N GLY A 160 7.10 4.00 19.06
CA GLY A 160 7.92 2.82 18.73
C GLY A 160 7.34 1.91 17.65
N THR A 161 6.19 2.26 17.07
CA THR A 161 5.65 1.62 15.86
C THR A 161 6.01 2.46 14.64
N ARG A 162 6.52 1.82 13.58
CA ARG A 162 6.93 2.50 12.33
C ARG A 162 5.77 3.08 11.52
N ALA A 163 4.60 2.47 11.62
CA ALA A 163 3.41 2.85 10.85
C ALA A 163 2.16 2.78 11.72
N GLY A 164 2.02 3.68 12.71
CA GLY A 164 0.76 3.86 13.43
C GLY A 164 -0.31 4.41 12.48
N LEU A 165 -1.47 3.77 12.42
CA LEU A 165 -2.53 4.20 11.49
C LEU A 165 -3.21 5.43 12.06
N LEU A 166 -3.49 6.40 11.19
CA LEU A 166 -4.18 7.64 11.57
C LEU A 166 -5.58 7.68 10.96
N GLU A 167 -5.69 7.30 9.69
CA GLU A 167 -6.94 7.26 8.96
C GLU A 167 -6.91 6.15 7.92
N LEU A 168 -8.09 5.65 7.55
CA LEU A 168 -8.26 4.76 6.42
C LEU A 168 -9.64 4.94 5.76
N ALA A 169 -9.69 4.72 4.46
CA ALA A 169 -10.91 4.84 3.67
C ALA A 169 -10.98 3.76 2.57
N ARG A 170 -12.19 3.33 2.23
CA ARG A 170 -12.47 2.30 1.24
C ARG A 170 -13.35 2.84 0.11
N ARG A 171 -13.10 2.36 -1.10
CA ARG A 171 -13.95 2.57 -2.28
C ARG A 171 -14.05 1.29 -3.09
N GLU A 172 -15.21 1.04 -3.68
CA GLU A 172 -15.34 0.04 -4.74
C GLU A 172 -15.04 0.66 -6.11
N ILE A 173 -14.22 -0.01 -6.90
CA ILE A 173 -13.89 0.39 -8.25
C ILE A 173 -14.90 -0.28 -9.19
N THR A 174 -15.60 0.52 -9.98
CA THR A 174 -16.57 -0.01 -10.94
C THR A 174 -15.87 -0.83 -12.04
N PRO A 175 -16.52 -1.84 -12.66
CA PRO A 175 -15.92 -2.59 -13.77
C PRO A 175 -15.47 -1.69 -14.93
N ALA A 176 -16.24 -0.64 -15.23
CA ALA A 176 -15.90 0.32 -16.29
C ALA A 176 -14.67 1.17 -15.94
N GLU A 177 -14.50 1.54 -14.68
CA GLU A 177 -13.29 2.22 -14.20
C GLU A 177 -12.08 1.28 -14.24
N ALA A 178 -12.23 0.06 -13.71
CA ALA A 178 -11.17 -0.95 -13.70
C ALA A 178 -10.65 -1.26 -15.11
N ALA A 179 -11.55 -1.36 -16.10
CA ALA A 179 -11.19 -1.62 -17.50
C ALA A 179 -10.34 -0.50 -18.16
N ARG A 180 -10.43 0.73 -17.65
CA ARG A 180 -9.67 1.89 -18.16
C ARG A 180 -8.45 2.25 -17.31
N THR A 181 -8.26 1.58 -16.17
CA THR A 181 -7.19 1.94 -15.23
C THR A 181 -5.86 1.35 -15.67
N ASP A 182 -4.79 2.14 -15.52
CA ASP A 182 -3.42 1.73 -15.79
C ASP A 182 -2.71 1.24 -14.52
N CYS A 183 -2.11 0.06 -14.63
CA CYS A 183 -1.37 -0.65 -13.59
C CYS A 183 0.14 -0.67 -13.93
N ASP A 184 0.73 0.52 -14.05
CA ASP A 184 2.16 0.77 -14.31
C ASP A 184 2.59 0.47 -15.75
N GLY A 185 1.88 1.05 -16.71
CA GLY A 185 2.15 0.92 -18.14
C GLY A 185 1.44 -0.26 -18.81
N ARG A 186 0.42 -0.83 -18.16
CA ARG A 186 -0.47 -1.85 -18.72
C ARG A 186 -1.89 -1.74 -18.15
N PRO A 187 -2.95 -2.11 -18.89
CA PRO A 187 -4.30 -2.11 -18.35
C PRO A 187 -4.45 -3.07 -17.16
N CYS A 188 -5.11 -2.62 -16.10
CA CYS A 188 -5.26 -3.38 -14.87
C CYS A 188 -5.98 -4.72 -15.05
N LEU A 189 -6.92 -4.81 -16.00
CA LEU A 189 -7.65 -6.05 -16.30
C LEU A 189 -7.04 -6.89 -17.42
N SER A 190 -5.89 -6.51 -17.98
CA SER A 190 -5.24 -7.27 -19.07
C SER A 190 -4.57 -8.54 -18.56
N LEU A 191 -4.85 -9.66 -19.24
CA LEU A 191 -4.20 -10.97 -19.06
C LEU A 191 -3.03 -11.16 -20.05
N ASP A 192 -3.05 -10.45 -21.18
CA ASP A 192 -2.13 -10.67 -22.31
C ASP A 192 -0.80 -9.91 -22.21
N GLN A 193 -0.63 -9.09 -21.17
CA GLN A 193 0.58 -8.29 -20.96
C GLN A 193 1.33 -8.75 -19.70
N PRO A 194 2.09 -9.86 -19.78
CA PRO A 194 2.89 -10.34 -18.66
C PRO A 194 3.99 -9.33 -18.31
N MET A 195 4.42 -9.33 -17.05
CA MET A 195 5.47 -8.40 -16.58
C MET A 195 6.79 -8.59 -17.34
N ASP A 196 7.05 -9.79 -17.88
CA ASP A 196 8.21 -10.10 -18.72
C ASP A 196 8.36 -9.15 -19.92
N ALA A 197 7.25 -8.78 -20.55
CA ALA A 197 7.24 -7.96 -21.75
C ALA A 197 7.38 -6.46 -21.46
N LEU A 198 7.24 -6.03 -20.21
CA LEU A 198 7.17 -4.60 -19.87
C LEU A 198 8.53 -3.91 -19.92
N ARG A 199 9.62 -4.65 -19.65
CA ARG A 199 10.96 -4.08 -19.47
C ARG A 199 12.06 -5.07 -19.85
N PRO A 200 13.24 -4.59 -20.25
CA PRO A 200 14.42 -5.44 -20.39
C PRO A 200 14.93 -5.82 -18.99
N TRP A 201 14.48 -6.97 -18.49
CA TRP A 201 14.86 -7.49 -17.17
C TRP A 201 16.28 -8.05 -17.16
N ARG A 202 17.02 -7.75 -16.11
CA ARG A 202 18.32 -8.37 -15.82
C ARG A 202 18.23 -9.12 -14.50
N LYS A 203 18.84 -10.30 -14.41
CA LYS A 203 18.92 -11.06 -13.16
C LYS A 203 19.51 -10.18 -12.04
N ALA A 204 18.92 -10.27 -10.86
CA ALA A 204 19.38 -9.62 -9.64
C ALA A 204 19.63 -10.66 -8.54
N SER A 205 20.40 -10.28 -7.53
CA SER A 205 20.60 -11.12 -6.35
C SER A 205 19.33 -11.13 -5.51
N ALA A 206 19.05 -12.27 -4.87
CA ALA A 206 18.02 -12.33 -3.84
C ALA A 206 18.44 -11.48 -2.63
N PRO A 207 17.51 -10.82 -1.93
CA PRO A 207 17.80 -10.17 -0.67
C PRO A 207 18.19 -11.21 0.39
N PRO A 208 18.92 -10.81 1.45
CA PRO A 208 19.16 -11.68 2.60
C PRO A 208 17.84 -12.21 3.18
N SER A 209 17.84 -13.44 3.69
CA SER A 209 16.66 -14.02 4.34
C SER A 209 16.35 -13.28 5.65
N PHE A 210 15.10 -12.91 5.86
CA PHE A 210 14.62 -12.29 7.09
C PHE A 210 13.31 -12.93 7.56
N GLN A 211 13.02 -12.82 8.85
CA GLN A 211 11.73 -13.21 9.42
C GLN A 211 10.71 -12.10 9.29
N SER A 212 9.45 -12.47 9.02
CA SER A 212 8.33 -11.53 9.01
C SER A 212 7.53 -11.67 10.31
N PRO A 213 7.02 -10.56 10.89
CA PRO A 213 6.21 -10.57 12.12
C PRO A 213 4.74 -10.97 11.88
N PHE A 214 4.43 -11.47 10.69
CA PHE A 214 3.13 -11.91 10.21
C PHE A 214 3.30 -13.17 9.38
N ASN A 215 2.19 -13.81 8.98
CA ASN A 215 2.26 -14.97 8.11
C ASN A 215 2.84 -14.60 6.73
N ALA A 216 4.06 -15.07 6.46
CA ALA A 216 4.77 -14.80 5.21
C ALA A 216 4.21 -15.58 4.01
N GLN A 217 3.38 -16.59 4.24
CA GLN A 217 2.82 -17.45 3.19
C GLN A 217 1.30 -17.31 3.14
N GLY A 218 0.77 -17.09 1.93
CA GLY A 218 -0.65 -17.23 1.63
C GLY A 218 -1.01 -18.66 1.21
N ALA A 219 -2.22 -18.81 0.69
CA ALA A 219 -2.69 -20.07 0.09
C ALA A 219 -1.70 -20.60 -0.97
N GLY A 220 -1.48 -21.92 -0.97
CA GLY A 220 -0.60 -22.60 -1.93
C GLY A 220 0.90 -22.51 -1.63
N GLY A 221 1.29 -21.97 -0.47
CA GLY A 221 2.71 -21.72 -0.15
C GLY A 221 3.32 -20.53 -0.91
N VAL A 222 2.50 -19.81 -1.69
CA VAL A 222 2.88 -18.55 -2.33
C VAL A 222 3.07 -17.48 -1.27
N ALA A 223 4.06 -16.60 -1.39
CA ALA A 223 4.24 -15.50 -0.44
C ALA A 223 2.98 -14.63 -0.34
N SER A 224 2.65 -14.17 0.87
CA SER A 224 1.60 -13.16 1.03
C SER A 224 1.99 -11.87 0.29
N PRO A 225 1.04 -11.06 -0.20
CA PRO A 225 1.32 -9.77 -0.82
C PRO A 225 2.24 -8.89 0.02
N ALA A 226 2.01 -8.82 1.34
CA ALA A 226 2.87 -8.09 2.27
C ALA A 226 4.31 -8.63 2.27
N ARG A 227 4.48 -9.97 2.29
CA ARG A 227 5.82 -10.59 2.21
C ARG A 227 6.52 -10.30 0.88
N ALA A 228 5.80 -10.42 -0.24
CA ALA A 228 6.36 -10.13 -1.56
C ALA A 228 6.81 -8.67 -1.69
N ALA A 229 6.03 -7.72 -1.16
CA ALA A 229 6.41 -6.30 -1.10
C ALA A 229 7.63 -6.08 -0.19
N ALA A 230 7.69 -6.72 0.97
CA ALA A 230 8.82 -6.64 1.89
C ALA A 230 10.13 -7.14 1.25
N GLU A 231 10.09 -8.27 0.53
CA GLU A 231 11.25 -8.80 -0.20
C GLU A 231 11.69 -7.88 -1.34
N LEU A 232 10.75 -7.22 -2.03
CA LEU A 232 11.07 -6.23 -3.06
C LEU A 232 11.72 -4.97 -2.47
N LEU A 233 11.22 -4.48 -1.33
CA LEU A 233 11.82 -3.34 -0.61
C LEU A 233 13.26 -3.68 -0.19
N ALA A 234 13.48 -4.88 0.35
CA ALA A 234 14.83 -5.37 0.69
C ALA A 234 15.73 -5.49 -0.55
N ALA A 235 15.23 -6.09 -1.63
CA ALA A 235 15.98 -6.26 -2.88
C ALA A 235 16.36 -4.92 -3.53
N ALA A 236 15.54 -3.90 -3.33
CA ALA A 236 15.80 -2.54 -3.81
C ALA A 236 16.68 -1.69 -2.89
N GLY A 237 17.15 -2.24 -1.76
CA GLY A 237 17.94 -1.51 -0.77
C GLY A 237 17.14 -0.45 0.00
N LEU A 238 15.81 -0.48 -0.07
CA LEU A 238 14.92 0.40 0.72
C LEU A 238 14.67 -0.14 2.14
N ALA A 239 15.14 -1.36 2.40
CA ALA A 239 15.11 -1.98 3.70
C ALA A 239 16.39 -2.79 3.93
N GLY A 240 17.00 -2.61 5.09
CA GLY A 240 18.10 -3.43 5.57
C GLY A 240 17.60 -4.74 6.19
N VAL A 241 18.47 -5.76 6.22
CA VAL A 241 18.25 -6.97 7.01
C VAL A 241 19.30 -6.99 8.10
N GLU A 242 18.88 -6.78 9.34
CA GLU A 242 19.78 -6.71 10.49
C GLU A 242 19.53 -7.87 11.45
N THR A 243 20.63 -8.42 11.95
CA THR A 243 20.62 -9.33 13.10
C THR A 243 20.73 -8.47 14.34
N ASP A 244 19.83 -8.61 15.29
CA ASP A 244 19.93 -7.79 16.50
C ASP A 244 21.16 -8.13 17.35
N LEU A 245 21.48 -7.22 18.27
CA LEU A 245 22.63 -7.30 19.17
C LEU A 245 22.62 -8.54 20.09
N GLN A 246 21.48 -9.23 20.21
CA GLN A 246 21.35 -10.48 20.98
C GLN A 246 21.54 -11.74 20.12
N GLY A 247 21.91 -11.59 18.84
CA GLY A 247 22.10 -12.72 17.92
C GLY A 247 20.79 -13.42 17.55
N ARG A 248 19.63 -12.77 17.68
CA ARG A 248 18.35 -13.34 17.24
C ARG A 248 18.27 -13.25 15.71
N ARG A 249 17.32 -14.01 15.14
CA ARG A 249 17.17 -14.22 13.70
C ARG A 249 17.04 -12.89 12.93
N PRO A 250 17.57 -12.77 11.70
CA PRO A 250 17.58 -11.52 10.96
C PRO A 250 16.16 -10.98 10.73
N GLN A 251 15.98 -9.68 10.98
CA GLN A 251 14.71 -8.98 10.81
C GLN A 251 14.87 -7.90 9.73
N LEU A 252 13.75 -7.61 9.07
CA LEU A 252 13.72 -6.49 8.13
C LEU A 252 13.67 -5.18 8.92
N GLN A 253 14.69 -4.35 8.74
CA GLN A 253 14.66 -2.96 9.14
C GLN A 253 14.46 -2.11 7.89
N ALA A 254 13.21 -1.79 7.60
CA ALA A 254 12.89 -0.82 6.56
C ALA A 254 13.48 0.56 6.88
N HIS A 255 14.10 1.21 5.92
CA HIS A 255 14.34 2.65 6.04
C HIS A 255 13.12 3.35 5.47
N GLU A 256 12.78 4.52 6.01
CA GLU A 256 11.78 5.36 5.35
C GLU A 256 12.33 5.68 3.95
N PRO A 257 11.61 5.35 2.86
CA PRO A 257 12.08 5.66 1.52
C PRO A 257 12.31 7.16 1.39
N GLU A 258 13.50 7.57 0.95
CA GLU A 258 13.83 8.96 0.73
C GLU A 258 12.74 9.62 -0.13
N ARG A 259 12.22 10.76 0.33
CA ARG A 259 11.27 11.53 -0.45
C ARG A 259 12.00 12.21 -1.62
N PRO A 260 11.61 11.97 -2.87
CA PRO A 260 12.26 12.64 -3.98
C PRO A 260 11.97 14.14 -3.98
N ALA A 261 12.98 14.96 -4.31
CA ALA A 261 12.90 16.42 -4.31
C ALA A 261 11.85 16.95 -5.31
N ALA A 262 11.55 16.18 -6.35
CA ALA A 262 10.52 16.48 -7.34
C ALA A 262 9.09 16.13 -6.87
N ALA A 263 8.92 15.31 -5.82
CA ALA A 263 7.60 14.89 -5.34
C ALA A 263 6.88 16.06 -4.62
N ARG A 264 5.59 16.25 -4.94
CA ARG A 264 4.75 17.32 -4.39
C ARG A 264 3.58 16.75 -3.58
N GLY A 265 3.28 17.35 -2.43
CA GLY A 265 2.21 16.86 -1.55
C GLY A 265 2.32 15.36 -1.29
N SER A 266 1.18 14.66 -1.34
CA SER A 266 1.10 13.20 -1.21
C SER A 266 1.31 12.44 -2.52
N GLN A 267 1.94 13.04 -3.54
CA GLN A 267 2.17 12.40 -4.83
C GLN A 267 2.96 11.09 -4.65
N PRO A 268 2.47 9.96 -5.19
CA PRO A 268 3.18 8.71 -5.07
C PRO A 268 4.43 8.69 -5.97
N TYR A 269 5.50 8.09 -5.46
CA TYR A 269 6.77 7.90 -6.15
C TYR A 269 7.31 6.46 -6.02
N LEU A 270 6.70 5.66 -5.16
CA LEU A 270 6.97 4.24 -5.03
C LEU A 270 5.70 3.46 -5.33
N PHE A 271 5.81 2.46 -6.20
CA PHE A 271 4.70 1.67 -6.69
C PHE A 271 5.01 0.19 -6.55
N VAL A 272 4.05 -0.62 -6.10
CA VAL A 272 4.18 -2.08 -6.08
C VAL A 272 3.01 -2.68 -6.85
N THR A 273 3.27 -3.39 -7.94
CA THR A 273 2.25 -4.17 -8.65
C THR A 273 2.47 -5.65 -8.37
N LEU A 274 1.44 -6.38 -7.97
CA LEU A 274 1.50 -7.80 -7.65
C LEU A 274 0.40 -8.56 -8.40
N ASP A 275 0.80 -9.50 -9.24
CA ASP A 275 -0.06 -10.48 -9.89
C ASP A 275 -0.02 -11.77 -9.07
N ARG A 276 -1.19 -12.28 -8.69
CA ARG A 276 -1.33 -13.54 -7.94
C ARG A 276 -2.10 -14.56 -8.74
N ASN A 277 -1.48 -15.73 -8.93
CA ASN A 277 -2.03 -16.88 -9.62
C ASN A 277 -2.57 -16.54 -11.02
N LEU A 278 -1.96 -15.62 -11.77
CA LEU A 278 -2.42 -15.32 -13.14
C LEU A 278 -1.83 -16.27 -14.19
N ALA A 279 -0.77 -17.00 -13.83
CA ALA A 279 -0.22 -18.06 -14.65
C ALA A 279 -1.04 -19.36 -14.52
N GLN A 280 -0.61 -20.41 -15.23
CA GLN A 280 -1.20 -21.75 -15.12
C GLN A 280 -0.93 -22.38 -13.74
N GLU A 281 0.25 -22.15 -13.19
CA GLU A 281 0.66 -22.65 -11.87
C GLU A 281 0.37 -21.62 -10.77
N GLU A 282 0.24 -22.10 -9.53
CA GLU A 282 0.20 -21.23 -8.36
C GLU A 282 1.50 -20.46 -8.25
N GLY A 283 1.40 -19.15 -8.05
CA GLY A 283 2.55 -18.29 -8.09
C GLY A 283 2.22 -16.82 -7.90
N SER A 284 3.26 -16.01 -7.84
CA SER A 284 3.14 -14.56 -7.77
C SER A 284 4.22 -13.89 -8.59
N ASP A 285 3.88 -12.81 -9.25
CA ASP A 285 4.81 -11.95 -9.97
C ASP A 285 4.61 -10.53 -9.48
N ALA A 286 5.65 -9.93 -8.90
CA ALA A 286 5.56 -8.64 -8.25
C ALA A 286 6.66 -7.71 -8.73
N VAL A 287 6.33 -6.44 -8.95
CA VAL A 287 7.26 -5.40 -9.38
C VAL A 287 7.15 -4.22 -8.43
N LEU A 288 8.30 -3.77 -7.93
CA LEU A 288 8.49 -2.49 -7.27
C LEU A 288 9.07 -1.51 -8.29
N HIS A 289 8.38 -0.40 -8.53
CA HIS A 289 8.82 0.71 -9.38
C HIS A 289 9.06 1.94 -8.50
N GLN A 290 10.24 2.54 -8.63
CA GLN A 290 10.56 3.84 -8.04
C GLN A 290 10.70 4.88 -9.15
N SER A 291 10.01 6.00 -8.98
CA SER A 291 10.04 7.13 -9.91
C SER A 291 10.52 8.41 -9.22
N LEU A 292 10.77 9.44 -10.02
CA LEU A 292 11.22 10.77 -9.56
C LEU A 292 12.55 10.77 -8.80
N LEU A 293 13.39 9.74 -8.95
CA LEU A 293 14.61 9.52 -8.18
C LEU A 293 15.52 10.75 -8.07
N ASN A 294 16.10 10.97 -6.88
CA ASN A 294 17.17 11.96 -6.62
C ASN A 294 18.55 11.46 -7.11
N ASP A 295 18.58 10.73 -8.21
CA ASP A 295 19.77 10.11 -8.76
C ASP A 295 20.10 10.75 -10.13
N ASP A 296 21.37 11.09 -10.33
CA ASP A 296 21.81 11.75 -11.57
C ASP A 296 21.96 10.77 -12.74
N ALA A 297 22.15 9.49 -12.47
CA ALA A 297 22.31 8.44 -13.48
C ALA A 297 20.98 7.78 -13.87
N ALA A 298 20.04 7.63 -12.93
CA ALA A 298 18.79 6.91 -13.13
C ALA A 298 17.56 7.82 -12.96
N ARG A 299 16.64 7.76 -13.92
CA ARG A 299 15.33 8.42 -13.82
C ARG A 299 14.31 7.57 -13.06
N GLN A 300 14.35 6.26 -13.28
CA GLN A 300 13.42 5.28 -12.72
C GLN A 300 14.13 3.93 -12.54
N THR A 301 13.74 3.18 -11.53
CA THR A 301 14.23 1.81 -11.29
C THR A 301 13.08 0.86 -11.03
N TRP A 302 13.26 -0.39 -11.44
CA TRP A 302 12.33 -1.48 -11.21
C TRP A 302 13.06 -2.66 -10.58
N HIS A 303 12.43 -3.28 -9.59
CA HIS A 303 12.80 -4.56 -9.03
C HIS A 303 11.63 -5.50 -9.20
N ARG A 304 11.89 -6.73 -9.63
CA ARG A 304 10.88 -7.74 -9.89
C ARG A 304 11.20 -9.01 -9.12
N ARG A 305 10.15 -9.64 -8.61
CA ARG A 305 10.16 -10.88 -7.86
C ARG A 305 9.16 -11.82 -8.52
N VAL A 306 9.64 -12.95 -9.02
CA VAL A 306 8.80 -14.03 -9.55
C VAL A 306 8.88 -15.21 -8.61
N GLN A 307 7.75 -15.74 -8.20
CA GLN A 307 7.63 -16.99 -7.46
C GLN A 307 6.77 -17.97 -8.24
N SER A 308 7.32 -19.15 -8.47
CA SER A 308 6.65 -20.31 -9.06
C SER A 308 7.04 -21.57 -8.27
N PRO A 309 6.49 -22.75 -8.59
CA PRO A 309 6.94 -24.02 -8.01
C PRO A 309 8.44 -24.28 -8.18
N ALA A 310 9.08 -23.71 -9.22
CA ALA A 310 10.51 -23.84 -9.47
C ALA A 310 11.39 -23.00 -8.51
N GLY A 311 10.81 -22.03 -7.80
CA GLY A 311 11.52 -21.19 -6.83
C GLY A 311 11.19 -19.70 -6.91
N VAL A 312 12.03 -18.90 -6.26
CA VAL A 312 11.91 -17.43 -6.24
C VAL A 312 13.08 -16.81 -7.00
N HIS A 313 12.79 -15.93 -7.94
CA HIS A 313 13.76 -15.24 -8.77
C HIS A 313 13.62 -13.73 -8.68
N PHE A 314 14.75 -13.04 -8.65
CA PHE A 314 14.81 -11.59 -8.61
C PHE A 314 15.42 -11.02 -9.88
N MET A 315 14.84 -9.92 -10.34
CA MET A 315 15.27 -9.20 -11.53
C MET A 315 15.22 -7.70 -11.29
N ARG A 316 15.95 -6.94 -12.10
CA ARG A 316 15.95 -5.49 -12.07
C ARG A 316 15.96 -4.88 -13.47
N SER A 317 15.45 -3.67 -13.58
CA SER A 317 15.59 -2.83 -14.76
C SER A 317 15.78 -1.38 -14.33
N THR A 318 16.42 -0.57 -15.17
CA THR A 318 16.72 0.83 -14.88
C THR A 318 16.55 1.65 -16.15
N GLN A 319 15.93 2.81 -16.02
CA GLN A 319 15.86 3.80 -17.09
C GLN A 319 16.86 4.92 -16.78
N PRO A 320 17.89 5.12 -17.63
CA PRO A 320 18.87 6.17 -17.40
C PRO A 320 18.25 7.56 -17.57
N ARG A 321 18.80 8.55 -16.86
CA ARG A 321 18.53 9.96 -17.11
C ARG A 321 19.30 10.35 -18.38
N ARG A 322 18.59 10.84 -19.40
CA ARG A 322 19.19 11.33 -20.66
C ARG A 322 19.51 12.80 -20.55
#